data_AF-A0A4Q2KC62-F1
#
_entry.id   AF-A0A4Q2KC62-F1
#
_cell.length_a   1.000
_cell.length_b   1.000
_cell.length_c   1.000
_cell.angle_alpha   90.00
_cell.angle_beta   90.00
_cell.angle_gamma   90.00
#
_symmetry.space_group_name_H-M   'P 1'
#
loop_
_entity.id
_entity.type
_entity.pdbx_description
1 polymer ?
#
loop_
_entity_poly.entity_id
_entity_poly.type
_entity_poly.pdbx_seq_one_letter_code
_entity_poly.pdbx_strand_id
1 'polypeptide(L)' 'MRPSNKVNSEFEFISQRLREAISDSHISQKQIAKNVFVSQSAISSYMHGTSLPALDTLARLCAYLDVSADYILGLKEY' A
#
# COMPACT_ATOMS: atom_id res chain seq x y z
N MET A 1 -30.17 16.69 -3.31
CA MET A 1 -29.78 15.31 -3.69
C MET A 1 -28.52 15.36 -4.57
N ARG A 2 -27.36 15.03 -3.99
CA ARG A 2 -26.14 14.55 -4.64
C ARG A 2 -25.40 13.72 -3.58
N PRO A 3 -25.16 12.41 -3.75
CA PRO A 3 -24.51 11.61 -2.72
C PRO A 3 -23.03 11.97 -2.62
N SER A 4 -22.58 12.03 -1.37
CA SER A 4 -21.30 12.55 -0.91
C SER A 4 -20.09 11.72 -1.36
N ASN A 5 -18.98 12.44 -1.50
CA ASN A 5 -17.58 12.14 -1.85
C ASN A 5 -16.86 10.94 -1.13
N LYS A 6 -17.54 9.86 -0.73
CA LYS A 6 -16.97 8.80 0.13
C LYS A 6 -15.81 8.00 -0.48
N VAL A 7 -15.80 7.75 -1.79
CA VAL A 7 -14.81 6.87 -2.45
C VAL A 7 -13.37 7.39 -2.35
N ASN A 8 -13.19 8.71 -2.23
CA ASN A 8 -11.85 9.30 -2.09
C ASN A 8 -11.19 8.98 -0.73
N SER A 9 -11.99 8.70 0.32
CA SER A 9 -11.48 8.53 1.68
C SER A 9 -10.80 7.18 1.93
N GLU A 10 -11.35 6.09 1.39
CA GLU A 10 -10.83 4.73 1.62
C GLU A 10 -9.53 4.51 0.84
N PHE A 11 -9.50 4.98 -0.41
CA PHE A 11 -8.31 4.92 -1.25
C PHE A 11 -7.13 5.70 -0.65
N GLU A 12 -7.39 6.89 -0.12
CA GLU A 12 -6.38 7.74 0.52
C GLU A 12 -5.85 7.08 1.80
N PHE A 13 -6.73 6.48 2.61
CA PHE A 13 -6.33 5.76 3.82
C PHE A 13 -5.43 4.55 3.52
N ILE A 14 -5.81 3.69 2.57
CA ILE A 14 -5.01 2.53 2.17
C ILE A 14 -3.65 2.98 1.63
N SER A 15 -3.65 4.02 0.79
CA SER A 15 -2.42 4.59 0.24
C SER A 15 -1.49 5.13 1.33
N GLN A 16 -2.05 5.79 2.34
CA GLN A 16 -1.30 6.27 3.50
C GLN A 16 -0.67 5.11 4.28
N ARG A 17 -1.45 4.08 4.63
CA ARG A 17 -0.94 2.92 5.37
C ARG A 17 0.13 2.16 4.61
N LEU A 18 -0.02 2.05 3.29
CA LEU A 18 0.97 1.42 2.43
C LEU A 18 2.27 2.23 2.36
N ARG A 19 2.18 3.56 2.27
CA ARG A 19 3.34 4.45 2.37
C ARG A 19 4.05 4.28 3.71
N GLU A 20 3.31 4.30 4.81
CA GLU A 20 3.85 4.10 6.16
C GLU A 20 4.60 2.76 6.26
N ALA A 21 3.98 1.65 5.86
CA ALA A 21 4.61 0.33 5.90
C ALA A 21 5.89 0.24 5.06
N ILE A 22 5.94 0.89 3.89
CA ILE A 22 7.14 0.93 3.04
C ILE A 22 8.24 1.81 3.67
N SER A 23 7.86 2.95 4.25
CA SER A 23 8.81 3.87 4.90
C SER A 23 9.42 3.28 6.17
N ASP A 24 8.60 2.63 7.00
CA ASP A 24 9.00 2.08 8.30
C ASP A 24 9.83 0.79 8.16
N SER A 25 9.75 0.12 7.01
CA SER A 25 10.55 -1.09 6.78
C SER A 25 12.05 -0.81 6.66
N HIS A 26 12.45 0.45 6.42
CA HIS A 26 13.84 0.85 6.13
C HIS A 26 14.49 0.09 4.94
N ILE A 27 13.69 -0.51 4.06
CA ILE A 27 14.16 -1.23 2.87
C ILE A 27 14.06 -0.30 1.66
N SER A 28 15.08 -0.28 0.80
CA SER A 28 15.01 0.53 -0.42
C SER A 28 13.87 0.08 -1.35
N GLN A 29 13.21 1.03 -2.02
CA GLN A 29 12.15 0.75 -2.99
C GLN A 29 12.58 -0.26 -4.08
N LYS A 30 13.85 -0.18 -4.51
CA LYS A 30 14.43 -1.11 -5.49
C LYS A 30 14.45 -2.56 -4.97
N GLN A 31 14.79 -2.74 -3.70
CA GLN A 31 14.85 -4.06 -3.08
C GLN A 31 13.44 -4.62 -2.84
N ILE A 32 12.49 -3.77 -2.40
CA ILE A 32 11.07 -4.15 -2.29
C ILE A 32 10.55 -4.59 -3.66
N ALA A 33 10.74 -3.75 -4.68
CA ALA A 33 10.28 -4.02 -6.05
C ALA A 33 10.78 -5.38 -6.58
N LYS A 34 12.06 -5.68 -6.36
CA LYS A 34 12.66 -6.96 -6.75
C LYS A 34 12.01 -8.15 -6.05
N ASN A 35 11.74 -8.05 -4.75
CA ASN A 35 11.20 -9.16 -3.95
C ASN A 35 9.69 -9.36 -4.14
N VAL A 36 8.94 -8.29 -4.47
CA VAL A 36 7.49 -8.38 -4.73
C VAL A 36 7.15 -8.45 -6.22
N PHE A 37 8.16 -8.64 -7.07
CA PHE A 37 8.06 -8.84 -8.52
C PHE A 37 7.33 -7.70 -9.27
N VAL A 38 7.66 -6.45 -8.92
CA VAL A 38 7.14 -5.26 -9.61
C VAL A 38 8.27 -4.31 -10.00
N SER A 39 7.94 -3.27 -10.78
CA SER A 39 8.92 -2.22 -11.09
C SER A 39 9.13 -1.30 -9.89
N GLN A 40 10.31 -0.68 -9.80
CA GLN A 40 10.56 0.37 -8.80
C GLN A 40 9.58 1.54 -8.93
N SER A 41 9.17 1.87 -10.18
CA SER A 41 8.16 2.89 -10.45
C SER A 41 6.79 2.54 -9.85
N ALA A 42 6.42 1.25 -9.84
CA ALA A 42 5.19 0.80 -9.18
C ALA A 42 5.24 1.05 -7.66
N ILE A 43 6.35 0.70 -7.00
CA ILE A 43 6.55 1.00 -5.57
C ILE A 43 6.47 2.52 -5.31
N SER A 44 7.11 3.33 -6.15
CA SER A 44 7.02 4.79 -6.06
C SER A 44 5.58 5.28 -6.22
N SER A 45 4.82 4.73 -7.18
CA SER A 45 3.41 5.07 -7.39
C SER A 45 2.55 4.75 -6.17
N TYR A 46 2.78 3.59 -5.54
CA TYR A 46 2.12 3.21 -4.29
C TYR A 46 2.45 4.18 -3.16
N MET A 47 3.73 4.54 -3.01
CA MET A 47 4.15 5.53 -2.03
C MET A 47 3.55 6.91 -2.30
N HIS A 48 3.31 7.30 -3.55
CA HIS A 48 2.69 8.59 -3.87
C HIS A 48 1.16 8.54 -3.88
N GLY A 49 0.55 7.37 -3.69
CA GLY A 49 -0.90 7.20 -3.76
C GLY A 49 -1.46 7.46 -5.16
N THR A 50 -0.66 7.31 -6.21
CA THR A 50 -1.12 7.47 -7.61
C THR A 50 -1.72 6.18 -8.18
N SER A 51 -1.40 5.05 -7.56
CA SER A 51 -2.01 3.75 -7.83
C SER A 51 -1.98 2.86 -6.59
N LEU A 52 -2.79 1.80 -6.58
CA LEU A 52 -2.74 0.75 -5.58
C LEU A 52 -2.15 -0.54 -6.17
N PRO A 53 -1.51 -1.38 -5.35
CA PRO A 53 -1.06 -2.69 -5.78
C PRO A 53 -2.25 -3.59 -6.11
N ALA A 54 -2.07 -4.48 -7.09
CA ALA A 54 -2.99 -5.61 -7.29
C ALA A 54 -2.95 -6.54 -6.06
N LEU A 55 -4.00 -7.35 -5.87
CA LEU A 55 -4.16 -8.19 -4.67
C LEU A 55 -2.97 -9.13 -4.41
N ASP A 56 -2.43 -9.73 -5.46
CA ASP A 56 -1.25 -10.60 -5.38
C ASP A 56 0.00 -9.82 -4.96
N THR A 57 0.16 -8.59 -5.46
CA THR A 57 1.25 -7.68 -5.08
C THR A 57 1.09 -7.20 -3.64
N LEU A 58 -0.13 -6.89 -3.21
CA LEU A 58 -0.43 -6.54 -1.82
C LEU A 58 -0.06 -7.68 -0.88
N ALA A 59 -0.44 -8.92 -1.21
CA ALA A 59 -0.09 -10.09 -0.40
C ALA A 59 1.44 -10.26 -0.28
N ARG A 60 2.18 -10.07 -1.37
CA ARG A 60 3.65 -10.09 -1.35
C ARG A 60 4.26 -8.95 -0.54
N LEU A 61 3.70 -7.75 -0.64
CA LEU A 61 4.12 -6.61 0.19
C LEU A 61 3.88 -6.89 1.67
N CYS A 62 2.71 -7.40 2.04
CA CYS A 62 2.38 -7.76 3.41
C CYS A 62 3.38 -8.79 3.97
N ALA A 63 3.63 -9.87 3.22
CA ALA A 63 4.57 -10.91 3.62
C ALA A 63 6.03 -10.41 3.70
N TYR A 64 6.44 -9.54 2.77
CA TYR A 64 7.83 -9.07 2.69
C TYR A 64 8.14 -7.96 3.71
N LEU A 65 7.17 -7.11 4.01
CA LEU A 65 7.30 -5.99 4.96
C LEU A 65 6.88 -6.37 6.40
N ASP A 66 6.49 -7.63 6.63
CA ASP A 66 5.96 -8.14 7.90
C ASP A 66 4.80 -7.28 8.46
N VAL A 67 3.84 -6.96 7.58
CA VAL A 67 2.66 -6.16 7.90
C VAL A 67 1.38 -6.90 7.56
N SER A 68 0.36 -6.75 8.40
CA SER A 68 -0.94 -7.40 8.17
C SER A 68 -1.75 -6.67 7.08
N ALA A 69 -2.46 -7.44 6.26
CA ALA A 69 -3.43 -6.87 5.31
C ALA A 69 -4.55 -6.12 6.04
N ASP A 70 -4.96 -6.57 7.22
CA ASP A 70 -5.95 -5.89 8.07
C ASP A 70 -5.53 -4.44 8.38
N TYR A 71 -4.25 -4.22 8.70
CA TYR A 71 -3.70 -2.88 8.95
C TYR A 71 -3.73 -2.01 7.70
N ILE A 72 -3.24 -2.54 6.56
CA ILE A 72 -3.17 -1.80 5.30
C ILE A 72 -4.57 -1.43 4.79
N LEU A 73 -5.53 -2.35 4.92
CA LEU A 73 -6.90 -2.21 4.43
C LEU A 73 -7.84 -1.54 5.44
N GLY A 74 -7.40 -1.27 6.67
CA GLY A 74 -8.23 -0.67 7.72
C GLY A 74 -9.37 -1.56 8.19
N LEU A 75 -9.21 -2.88 8.14
CA LEU A 75 -10.26 -3.84 8.52
C LEU A 75 -10.37 -4.03 10.04
N LYS A 76 -9.37 -3.56 10.81
CA LYS A 76 -9.36 -3.57 12.27
C LYS A 76 -8.77 -2.28 12.81
N GLU A 77 -9.40 -1.74 13.85
CA GLU A 77 -8.84 -0.70 14.69
C GLU A 77 -7.90 -1.38 15.70
N TYR A 78 -6.62 -0.99 15.71
CA TYR A 78 -5.65 -1.37 16.73
C TYR A 78 -5.54 -0.27 17.78
#